data_AF-A0A2A3T1Y4-F1
#
_entry.id   AF-A0A2A3T1Y4-F1
#
_cell.length_a   1.000
_cell.length_b   1.000
_cell.length_c   1.000
_cell.angle_alpha   90.00
_cell.angle_beta   90.00
_cell.angle_gamma   90.00
#
_symmetry.space_group_name_H-M   'P 1'
#
loop_
_entity.id
_entity.type
_entity.pdbx_description
1 polymer ?
#
loop_
_entity_poly.entity_id
_entity_poly.type
_entity_poly.pdbx_seq_one_letter_code
_entity_poly.pdbx_strand_id
1 'polypeptide(L)' 'NLTRINKTTKENDILFVPGKVLGTGNLSHKITLSSFSMSVTAANKIIQTGGKIMAYSDMIKKYPTGKGVIIFG' A
#
# COMPACT_ATOMS: atom_id res chain seq x y z
N ASN A 1 -0.70 3.95 9.19
CA ASN A 1 -2.10 4.21 8.76
C ASN A 1 -2.09 5.04 7.48
N LEU A 2 -3.25 5.28 6.83
CA LEU A 2 -3.30 5.99 5.55
C LEU A 2 -2.80 7.44 5.61
N THR A 3 -2.98 8.14 6.74
CA THR A 3 -2.42 9.49 6.93
C THR A 3 -0.91 9.52 6.71
N ARG A 4 -0.19 8.57 7.32
CA ARG A 4 1.28 8.52 7.21
C ARG A 4 1.71 8.08 5.81
N ILE A 5 1.01 7.11 5.23
CA ILE A 5 1.26 6.65 3.86
C ILE A 5 1.14 7.83 2.89
N ASN A 6 0.01 8.55 2.90
CA ASN A 6 -0.23 9.67 1.98
C ASN A 6 0.81 10.80 2.07
N LYS A 7 1.43 11.00 3.23
CA LYS A 7 2.48 12.03 3.40
C LYS A 7 3.85 11.58 2.91
N THR A 8 4.10 10.28 2.87
CA THR A 8 5.43 9.72 2.56
C THR A 8 5.52 9.22 1.12
N THR A 9 4.39 8.87 0.50
CA THR A 9 4.35 8.28 -0.85
C THR A 9 4.01 9.31 -1.91
N LYS A 10 4.32 8.95 -3.16
CA LYS A 10 4.00 9.66 -4.39
C LYS A 10 3.09 8.81 -5.27
N GLU A 11 2.52 9.45 -6.28
CA GLU A 11 1.71 8.82 -7.32
C GLU A 11 2.47 7.63 -7.96
N ASN A 12 1.82 6.47 -7.98
CA ASN A 12 2.33 5.17 -8.46
C ASN A 12 3.41 4.49 -7.60
N ASP A 13 3.68 4.96 -6.39
CA ASP A 13 4.60 4.25 -5.49
C ASP A 13 4.09 2.83 -5.17
N ILE A 14 5.07 1.94 -4.97
CA ILE A 14 4.84 0.54 -4.65
C ILE A 14 5.26 0.32 -3.19
N LEU A 15 4.31 -0.06 -2.35
CA LEU A 15 4.47 -0.20 -0.91
C LEU A 15 4.35 -1.63 -0.44
N PHE A 16 5.24 -2.01 0.46
CA PHE A 16 5.17 -3.23 1.22
C PHE A 16 5.16 -2.91 2.72
N VAL A 17 4.09 -3.31 3.41
CA VAL A 17 3.93 -3.12 4.85
C VAL A 17 3.98 -4.47 5.55
N PRO A 18 5.06 -4.80 6.31
CA PRO A 18 5.15 -6.04 7.09
C PRO A 18 4.29 -5.97 8.36
N GLY A 19 3.01 -5.68 8.21
CA GLY A 19 2.08 -5.48 9.32
C GLY A 19 0.65 -5.20 8.86
N LYS A 20 -0.13 -4.58 9.75
CA LYS A 20 -1.53 -4.24 9.50
C LYS A 20 -1.69 -2.79 9.04
N VAL A 21 -2.38 -2.58 7.93
CA VAL A 21 -2.74 -1.24 7.46
C VAL A 21 -4.13 -0.85 7.97
N LEU A 22 -4.22 0.31 8.62
CA LEU A 22 -5.45 0.88 9.20
C LEU A 22 -5.94 2.10 8.40
N GLY A 23 -7.26 2.22 8.28
CA GLY A 23 -7.96 3.19 7.41
C GLY A 23 -8.06 4.63 7.91
N THR A 24 -7.35 4.99 8.99
CA THR A 24 -7.29 6.37 9.50
C THR A 24 -6.56 7.28 8.50
N GLY A 25 -7.19 8.37 8.11
CA GLY A 25 -6.71 9.29 7.07
C GLY A 25 -7.29 9.01 5.69
N ASN A 26 -6.84 9.77 4.69
CA ASN A 26 -7.23 9.64 3.29
C ASN A 26 -5.97 9.56 2.40
N LEU A 27 -6.13 8.98 1.21
CA LEU A 27 -5.14 8.99 0.14
C LEU A 27 -5.59 9.99 -0.94
N SER A 28 -4.66 10.77 -1.47
CA SER A 28 -4.90 11.76 -2.52
C SER A 28 -4.30 11.38 -3.87
N HIS A 29 -3.62 10.23 -3.93
CA HIS A 29 -2.87 9.76 -5.08
C HIS A 29 -2.92 8.23 -5.12
N LYS A 30 -2.71 7.64 -6.30
CA LYS A 30 -2.78 6.18 -6.47
C LYS A 30 -1.48 5.54 -6.01
N ILE A 31 -1.59 4.41 -5.33
CA ILE A 31 -0.45 3.58 -4.89
C ILE A 31 -0.74 2.10 -5.17
N THR A 32 0.31 1.29 -5.27
CA THR A 32 0.19 -0.18 -5.19
C THR A 32 0.64 -0.62 -3.81
N LEU A 33 -0.20 -1.32 -3.05
CA LEU A 33 0.10 -1.72 -1.68
C LEU A 33 -0.08 -3.22 -1.46
N SER A 34 0.90 -3.83 -0.80
CA SER A 34 0.80 -5.16 -0.20
C SER A 34 1.06 -5.06 1.29
N SER A 35 0.29 -5.78 2.10
CA SER A 35 0.51 -5.88 3.53
C SER A 35 0.17 -7.27 4.07
N PHE A 36 0.62 -7.59 5.28
CA PHE A 36 0.25 -8.85 5.94
C PHE A 36 -1.26 -8.90 6.22
N SER A 37 -1.83 -7.79 6.69
CA SER A 37 -3.29 -7.64 6.79
C SER A 37 -3.69 -6.18 6.60
N MET A 38 -4.98 -5.94 6.38
CA MET A 38 -5.52 -4.61 6.17
C MET A 38 -6.96 -4.53 6.65
N SER A 39 -7.36 -3.39 7.21
CA SER A 39 -8.77 -3.16 7.52
C SER A 39 -9.58 -2.94 6.24
N VAL A 40 -10.86 -3.34 6.24
CA VAL A 40 -11.78 -3.12 5.11
C VAL A 40 -11.82 -1.65 4.69
N THR A 41 -11.87 -0.74 5.66
CA THR A 41 -11.85 0.71 5.41
C THR A 41 -10.58 1.17 4.68
N ALA A 42 -9.41 0.62 5.02
CA ALA A 42 -8.17 0.96 4.34
C ALA A 42 -8.17 0.44 2.90
N ALA A 43 -8.61 -0.81 2.71
CA ALA A 43 -8.71 -1.44 1.40
C ALA A 43 -9.60 -0.61 0.46
N ASN A 44 -10.81 -0.25 0.93
CA ASN A 44 -11.77 0.51 0.16
C ASN A 44 -11.22 1.88 -0.26
N LYS A 45 -10.55 2.60 0.65
CA LYS A 45 -9.97 3.91 0.35
C LYS A 45 -8.85 3.84 -0.69
N ILE A 46 -8.01 2.79 -0.65
CA ILE A 46 -6.96 2.58 -1.66
C ILE A 46 -7.58 2.28 -3.03
N ILE A 47 -8.61 1.45 -3.10
CA ILE A 47 -9.29 1.13 -4.37
C ILE A 47 -10.01 2.36 -4.93
N GLN A 48 -10.67 3.14 -4.09
CA GLN A 48 -11.41 4.35 -4.48
C GLN A 48 -10.52 5.43 -5.09
N THR A 49 -9.24 5.51 -4.71
CA THR A 49 -8.27 6.44 -5.33
C THR A 49 -7.67 5.90 -6.62
N GLY A 50 -8.14 4.77 -7.14
CA GLY A 50 -7.55 4.08 -8.30
C GLY A 50 -6.26 3.33 -7.97
N GLY A 51 -5.95 3.14 -6.69
CA GLY A 51 -4.84 2.33 -6.23
C GLY A 51 -5.11 0.83 -6.37
N LYS A 52 -4.06 0.03 -6.19
CA LYS A 52 -4.10 -1.42 -6.30
C LYS A 52 -3.67 -2.07 -4.99
N ILE A 53 -4.40 -3.10 -4.59
CA ILE A 53 -4.01 -3.99 -3.49
C ILE A 53 -3.50 -5.28 -4.11
N MET A 54 -2.36 -5.76 -3.63
CA MET A 54 -1.72 -6.97 -4.13
C MET A 54 -1.54 -7.97 -3.00
N ALA A 55 -1.72 -9.26 -3.29
CA ALA A 55 -1.39 -10.32 -2.35
C ALA A 55 0.12 -10.36 -2.12
N TYR A 56 0.51 -10.78 -0.92
CA TYR A 56 1.91 -10.91 -0.53
C TYR A 56 2.73 -11.76 -1.50
N SER A 57 2.19 -12.90 -1.94
CA SER A 57 2.81 -13.80 -2.92
C SER A 57 3.04 -13.15 -4.28
N ASP A 58 2.09 -12.32 -4.73
CA ASP A 58 2.16 -11.67 -6.03
C ASP A 58 3.18 -10.54 -6.01
N MET A 59 3.31 -9.84 -4.89
CA MET A 59 4.33 -8.81 -4.70
C MET A 59 5.73 -9.40 -4.77
N ILE A 60 5.98 -10.53 -4.11
CA ILE A 60 7.29 -11.22 -4.18
C ILE A 60 7.59 -11.67 -5.61
N LYS A 61 6.61 -12.28 -6.30
CA LYS A 61 6.80 -12.71 -7.69
C LYS A 61 7.08 -11.53 -8.63
N LYS A 62 6.41 -10.41 -8.44
CA LYS A 62 6.54 -9.23 -9.30
C LYS A 62 7.79 -8.40 -9.01
N TYR A 63 8.22 -8.33 -7.76
CA TYR A 63 9.37 -7.54 -7.30
C TYR A 63 10.37 -8.41 -6.52
N PRO A 64 10.99 -9.42 -7.15
CA PRO A 64 11.80 -10.42 -6.45
C PRO A 64 13.06 -9.84 -5.79
N THR A 65 13.58 -8.73 -6.31
CA THR A 65 14.76 -8.03 -5.75
C THR A 65 14.39 -6.88 -4.82
N GLY A 66 13.10 -6.53 -4.71
CA GLY A 66 12.63 -5.35 -3.96
C GLY A 66 13.00 -4.00 -4.57
N LYS A 67 13.68 -3.94 -5.73
CA LYS A 67 14.05 -2.67 -6.37
C LYS A 67 12.78 -1.87 -6.72
N GLY A 68 12.71 -0.63 -6.22
CA GLY A 68 11.56 0.25 -6.43
C GLY A 68 10.37 -0.02 -5.51
N VAL A 69 10.51 -0.91 -4.52
CA VAL A 69 9.51 -1.15 -3.47
C VAL A 69 9.92 -0.41 -2.21
N ILE A 70 9.01 0.37 -1.65
CA ILE A 70 9.19 1.02 -0.35
C ILE A 70 8.72 0.06 0.73
N ILE A 71 9.64 -0.32 1.63
CA ILE A 71 9.28 -1.02 2.87
C ILE A 71 8.84 0.03 3.89
N PHE A 72 7.62 -0.11 4.41
CA PHE A 72 6.98 0.92 5.22
C PHE A 72 6.50 0.37 6.57
N GLY A 73 6.92 1.02 7.66
CA GLY A 73 6.61 0.69 9.07
C GLY A 73 6.40 1.94 9.93
#